data_AF-A0A7Y2D9I4-F1
#
_entry.id   AF-A0A7Y2D9I4-F1
#
_cell.length_a   1.000
_cell.length_b   1.000
_cell.length_c   1.000
_cell.angle_alpha   90.00
_cell.angle_beta   90.00
_cell.angle_gamma   90.00
#
_symmetry.space_group_name_H-M   'P 1'
#
loop_
_entity.id
_entity.type
_entity.pdbx_description
1 polymer ?
#
loop_
_entity_poly.entity_id
_entity_poly.type
_entity_poly.pdbx_seq_one_letter_code
_entity_poly.pdbx_strand_id
1 'polypeptide(L)' 'MPSPESLPEGYFPFQDLLGFNVESRDGRVVVELDVEDRHHNPNGVVHGAVVHALMDTA' A
#
# COMPACT_ATOMS: atom_id res chain seq x y z
N MET A 1 13.81 -11.93 -3.65
CA MET A 1 13.46 -10.59 -4.18
C MET A 1 14.13 -10.46 -5.54
N PRO A 2 13.39 -10.09 -6.60
CA PRO A 2 13.98 -9.78 -7.90
C PRO A 2 14.98 -8.61 -7.78
N SER A 3 15.95 -8.51 -8.69
CA SER A 3 16.88 -7.37 -8.68
C SER A 3 16.12 -6.08 -9.06
N PRO A 4 16.50 -4.91 -8.54
CA PRO A 4 15.81 -3.64 -8.82
C PRO A 4 15.71 -3.32 -10.32
N GLU A 5 16.70 -3.76 -11.10
CA GLU A 5 16.80 -3.54 -12.56
C GLU A 5 15.82 -4.41 -13.37
N SER A 6 15.15 -5.38 -12.73
CA SER A 6 14.21 -6.31 -13.38
C SER A 6 12.73 -5.97 -13.13
N LEU A 7 12.47 -4.90 -12.37
CA LEU A 7 11.11 -4.54 -11.97
C LEU A 7 10.42 -3.70 -13.06
N PRO A 8 9.12 -3.92 -13.31
CA PRO A 8 8.36 -3.08 -14.23
C PRO A 8 8.46 -1.61 -13.85
N GLU A 9 8.43 -0.72 -14.85
CA GLU A 9 8.33 0.72 -14.60
C GLU A 9 7.03 1.01 -13.83
N GLY A 10 7.13 1.73 -12.70
CA GLY A 10 6.00 1.94 -11.79
C GLY A 10 5.72 0.81 -10.80
N TYR A 11 6.55 -0.24 -10.75
CA TYR A 11 6.44 -1.27 -9.72
C TYR A 11 6.82 -0.72 -8.35
N PHE A 12 5.91 -0.86 -7.39
CA PHE A 12 6.07 -0.38 -6.03
C PHE A 12 6.05 -1.56 -5.06
N PRO A 13 7.22 -2.09 -4.64
CA PRO A 13 7.28 -3.28 -3.76
C PRO A 13 6.52 -3.11 -2.44
N PHE A 14 6.32 -1.87 -2.00
CA PHE A 14 5.56 -1.55 -0.81
C PHE A 14 4.06 -1.79 -0.99
N GLN A 15 3.54 -1.66 -2.22
CA GLN A 15 2.19 -2.06 -2.59
C GLN A 15 1.97 -3.55 -2.31
N ASP A 16 2.92 -4.41 -2.69
CA ASP A 16 2.83 -5.85 -2.44
C ASP A 16 2.92 -6.18 -0.94
N LEU A 17 3.78 -5.47 -0.21
CA LEU A 17 3.98 -5.68 1.23
C LEU A 17 2.70 -5.43 2.03
N LEU A 18 2.04 -4.30 1.77
CA LEU A 18 0.81 -3.91 2.45
C LEU A 18 -0.44 -4.49 1.78
N GLY A 19 -0.38 -4.86 0.49
CA GLY A 19 -1.51 -5.42 -0.24
C GLY A 19 -2.60 -4.38 -0.58
N PHE A 20 -2.20 -3.16 -0.96
CA PHE A 20 -3.15 -2.13 -1.42
C PHE A 20 -3.20 -2.04 -2.95
N ASN A 21 -4.23 -1.40 -3.47
CA ASN A 21 -4.36 -1.06 -4.88
C ASN A 21 -4.33 0.46 -5.07
N VAL A 22 -3.84 0.89 -6.25
CA VAL A 22 -3.82 2.29 -6.65
C VAL A 22 -4.58 2.43 -7.96
N GLU A 23 -5.58 3.28 -7.96
CA GLU A 23 -6.30 3.69 -9.16
C GLU A 23 -6.09 5.18 -9.40
N SER A 24 -5.62 5.54 -10.59
CA SER A 24 -5.46 6.95 -10.99
C SER A 24 -6.41 7.25 -12.14
N ARG A 25 -7.24 8.27 -11.98
CA ARG A 25 -8.22 8.69 -12.97
C ARG A 25 -8.53 10.18 -12.84
N ASP A 26 -8.57 10.88 -13.97
CA ASP A 26 -9.07 12.26 -14.08
C ASP A 26 -8.45 13.24 -13.05
N GLY A 27 -7.14 13.16 -12.83
CA GLY A 27 -6.41 14.02 -11.88
C GLY A 27 -6.62 13.68 -10.40
N ARG A 28 -7.22 12.52 -10.11
CA ARG A 28 -7.42 11.98 -8.77
C ARG A 28 -6.75 10.61 -8.65
N VAL A 29 -6.14 10.36 -7.48
CA VAL A 29 -5.63 9.05 -7.09
C VAL A 29 -6.51 8.50 -5.96
N VAL A 30 -6.83 7.21 -6.03
CA VAL A 30 -7.51 6.44 -4.98
C VAL A 30 -6.58 5.30 -4.60
N VAL A 31 -6.29 5.20 -3.31
CA VAL A 31 -5.52 4.09 -2.74
C VAL A 31 -6.43 3.34 -1.77
N GLU A 32 -6.55 2.04 -1.95
CA GLU A 32 -7.48 1.18 -1.19
C GLU A 32 -6.80 -0.09 -0.70
N LEU A 33 -7.19 -0.56 0.49
CA LEU A 33 -6.63 -1.75 1.13
C LEU A 33 -7.73 -2.49 1.88
N ASP A 34 -7.78 -3.81 1.72
CA ASP A 34 -8.63 -4.69 2.52
C ASP A 34 -7.96 -4.99 3.88
N VAL A 35 -8.68 -4.71 4.97
CA VAL A 35 -8.13 -4.87 6.33
C VAL A 35 -8.12 -6.34 6.74
N GLU A 36 -6.92 -6.90 6.77
CA GLU A 36 -6.58 -8.19 7.39
C GLU A 36 -5.86 -8.04 8.76
N ASP A 37 -5.74 -9.16 9.50
CA ASP A 37 -5.05 -9.22 10.80
C ASP A 37 -3.61 -8.69 10.79
N ARG A 38 -2.88 -8.83 9.66
CA ARG A 38 -1.52 -8.30 9.49
C ARG A 38 -1.45 -6.77 9.54
N HIS A 39 -2.57 -6.08 9.39
CA HIS A 39 -2.66 -4.62 9.47
C HIS A 39 -3.01 -4.11 10.86
N HIS A 40 -3.29 -5.01 11.81
CA HIS A 40 -3.62 -4.61 13.18
C HIS A 40 -2.38 -4.28 14.00
N ASN A 41 -2.55 -3.33 14.92
CA ASN A 41 -1.60 -3.09 16.01
C ASN A 41 -1.88 -4.07 17.18
N PRO A 42 -1.07 -4.04 18.26
CA PRO A 42 -1.28 -4.92 19.42
C PRO A 42 -2.63 -4.77 20.13
N ASN A 43 -3.40 -3.72 19.85
CA ASN A 43 -4.74 -3.51 20.40
C ASN A 43 -5.85 -4.11 19.53
N GLY A 44 -5.50 -4.79 18.42
CA GLY A 44 -6.48 -5.42 17.52
C GLY A 44 -7.24 -4.44 16.62
N VAL A 45 -6.72 -3.22 16.43
CA VAL A 45 -7.26 -2.22 15.50
C VAL A 45 -6.22 -1.88 14.43
N VAL A 46 -6.65 -1.31 13.31
CA VAL A 46 -5.74 -0.89 12.23
C VAL A 46 -4.59 -0.04 12.78
N HIS A 47 -3.37 -0.46 12.49
CA HIS A 47 -2.17 0.25 12.91
C HIS A 47 -2.11 1.62 12.22
N GLY A 48 -1.89 2.70 12.98
CA GLY A 48 -1.86 4.05 12.43
C GLY A 48 -0.85 4.23 11.29
N ALA A 49 0.28 3.52 11.33
CA ALA A 49 1.26 3.51 10.24
C ALA A 49 0.72 2.95 8.91
N VAL A 50 -0.24 2.02 8.92
CA VAL A 50 -0.87 1.52 7.68
C VAL A 50 -1.69 2.63 7.03
N VAL A 51 -2.50 3.34 7.82
CA VAL A 51 -3.27 4.50 7.35
C VAL A 51 -2.35 5.62 6.85
N HIS A 52 -1.30 5.92 7.61
CA HIS A 52 -0.33 6.94 7.23
C HIS A 52 0.38 6.59 5.92
N ALA A 53 0.74 5.33 5.73
CA ALA A 53 1.41 4.87 4.52
C ALA A 53 0.51 4.97 3.27
N LEU A 54 -0.80 4.67 3.40
CA LEU A 54 -1.78 4.89 2.34
C LEU A 54 -1.89 6.39 1.99
N MET A 55 -1.89 7.28 2.99
CA MET A 55 -1.94 8.72 2.78
C MET A 55 -0.67 9.29 2.13
N ASP A 56 0.50 8.78 2.49
CA ASP A 56 1.79 9.18 1.90
C ASP A 56 1.93 8.72 0.44
N THR A 57 1.24 7.63 0.07
CA THR A 57 1.28 7.06 -1.28
C THR A 57 0.35 7.78 -2.27
N ALA A 58 -0.76 8.34 -1.80
CA ALA A 58 -1.83 8.91 -2.64
C ALA A 58 -1.48 10.30 -3.20
#